data_AF-A0A7S1NPL6-F1
#
_entry.id   AF-A0A7S1NPL6-F1
#
_cell.length_a   1.000
_cell.length_b   1.000
_cell.length_c   1.000
_cell.angle_alpha   90.00
_cell.angle_beta   90.00
_cell.angle_gamma   90.00
#
_symmetry.space_group_name_H-M   'P 1'
#
loop_
_entity.id
_entity.type
_entity.pdbx_description
1 polymer ?
#
loop_
_entity_poly.entity_id
_entity_poly.type
_entity_poly.pdbx_seq_one_letter_code
_entity_poly.pdbx_strand_id
1 'polypeptide(L)'
;LNVNLDPSPSQPGEWDNWVDHWSPHARLVWRSQFPALLQKSVWYALTKDDVRANIRSLLWGVGIKGYPKKWWLPRLTKFLDKSSASRLVTLREAKAWVKEGKSRSE
;
A
#
# COMPACT_ATOMS: atom_id res chain seq x y z
N LEU A 1 2.97 -8.39 23.56
CA LEU A 1 1.79 -7.63 23.08
C LEU A 1 1.22 -8.40 21.90
N ASN A 2 0.08 -9.09 22.09
CA ASN A 2 -0.67 -9.68 20.99
C ASN A 2 -1.31 -8.54 20.21
N VAL A 3 -0.60 -8.04 19.20
CA VAL A 3 -1.18 -7.10 18.24
C VAL A 3 -2.07 -7.94 17.34
N ASN A 4 -3.39 -7.93 17.61
CA ASN A 4 -4.37 -8.28 16.61
C ASN A 4 -4.10 -7.36 15.42
N LEU A 5 -3.44 -7.88 14.38
CA LEU A 5 -3.36 -7.23 13.09
C LEU A 5 -4.80 -7.13 12.61
N ASP A 6 -5.33 -5.91 12.59
CA ASP A 6 -6.75 -5.63 12.35
C ASP A 6 -7.30 -6.50 11.21
N PRO A 7 -8.51 -7.07 11.39
CA PRO A 7 -9.14 -7.85 10.35
C PRO A 7 -9.27 -7.00 9.09
N SER A 8 -9.04 -7.64 7.95
CA SER A 8 -9.44 -7.12 6.65
C SER A 8 -10.82 -6.45 6.78
N PRO A 9 -11.04 -5.24 6.23
CA PRO A 9 -12.28 -4.49 6.33
C PRO A 9 -13.44 -5.42 6.05
N SER A 10 -14.36 -5.45 7.00
CA SER A 10 -15.42 -6.45 7.07
C SER A 10 -16.62 -6.06 6.19
N GLN A 11 -16.68 -4.81 5.73
CA GLN A 11 -17.78 -4.30 4.92
C GLN A 11 -17.29 -3.56 3.65
N PRO A 12 -18.00 -3.73 2.51
CA PRO A 12 -17.82 -2.87 1.34
C PRO A 12 -18.07 -1.40 1.72
N GLY A 13 -17.18 -0.49 1.31
CA GLY A 13 -17.32 0.96 1.56
C GLY A 13 -16.62 1.50 2.83
N GLU A 14 -16.03 0.66 3.66
CA GLU A 14 -15.30 1.11 4.88
C GLU A 14 -14.10 2.04 4.52
N TRP A 15 -13.51 1.83 3.34
CA TRP A 15 -12.47 2.68 2.78
C TRP A 15 -12.99 3.99 2.17
N ASP A 16 -14.29 4.11 1.86
CA ASP A 16 -14.85 5.35 1.33
C ASP A 16 -15.00 6.40 2.43
N ASN A 17 -15.05 5.98 3.70
CA ASN A 17 -15.06 6.90 4.84
C ASN A 17 -13.66 7.34 5.30
N TRP A 18 -12.59 6.84 4.67
CA TRP A 18 -11.24 7.27 5.03
C TRP A 18 -11.02 8.76 4.70
N VAL A 19 -10.18 9.40 5.51
CA VAL A 19 -9.88 10.85 5.49
C VAL A 19 -9.49 11.41 4.12
N ASP A 20 -9.02 10.55 3.21
CA ASP A 20 -8.69 10.93 1.83
C ASP A 20 -9.90 11.12 0.92
N HIS A 21 -11.07 10.55 1.23
CA HIS A 21 -12.30 10.76 0.46
C HIS A 21 -12.84 12.18 0.61
N TRP A 22 -12.67 12.78 1.78
CA TRP A 22 -13.17 14.11 2.13
C TRP A 22 -12.28 15.26 1.65
N SER A 23 -11.08 14.96 1.11
CA SER A 23 -10.14 15.97 0.66
C SER A 23 -9.92 15.94 -0.85
N PRO A 24 -10.23 17.03 -1.59
CA PRO A 24 -9.96 17.11 -3.02
C PRO A 24 -8.44 17.01 -3.33
N HIS A 25 -7.59 17.27 -2.34
CA HIS A 25 -6.13 17.21 -2.46
C HIS A 25 -5.52 15.87 -2.08
N ALA A 26 -6.30 14.91 -1.57
CA ALA A 26 -5.76 13.65 -1.08
C ALA A 26 -4.95 12.90 -2.14
N ARG A 27 -5.35 12.95 -3.42
CA ARG A 27 -4.59 12.38 -4.54
C ARG A 27 -3.19 12.97 -4.68
N LEU A 28 -3.04 14.28 -4.50
CA LEU A 28 -1.75 14.97 -4.58
C LEU A 28 -0.87 14.62 -3.37
N VAL A 29 -1.46 14.62 -2.18
CA VAL A 29 -0.78 14.23 -0.93
C VAL A 29 -0.30 12.79 -1.02
N TRP A 30 -1.15 11.86 -1.44
CA TRP A 30 -0.76 10.46 -1.62
C TRP A 30 0.37 10.31 -2.62
N ARG A 31 0.28 10.97 -3.78
CA ARG A 31 1.34 10.91 -4.80
C ARG A 31 2.69 11.41 -4.27
N SER A 32 2.71 12.48 -3.47
CA SER A 32 3.95 13.03 -2.90
C SER A 32 4.48 12.19 -1.74
N GLN A 33 3.59 11.62 -0.92
CA GLN A 33 3.93 10.84 0.27
C GLN A 33 4.24 9.37 -0.02
N PHE A 34 3.83 8.83 -1.17
CA PHE A 34 4.01 7.41 -1.51
C PHE A 34 5.45 6.88 -1.31
N PRO A 35 6.52 7.59 -1.74
CA PRO A 35 7.90 7.15 -1.46
C PRO A 35 8.22 7.09 0.03
N ALA A 36 7.73 8.03 0.83
CA ALA A 36 7.93 8.04 2.28
C ALA A 36 7.16 6.90 2.95
N LEU A 37 5.94 6.59 2.49
CA LEU A 37 5.15 5.45 2.98
C LEU A 37 5.85 4.11 2.70
N LEU A 38 6.49 3.96 1.54
CA LEU A 38 7.34 2.79 1.25
C LEU A 38 8.51 2.68 2.23
N GLN A 39 9.22 3.79 2.50
CA GLN A 39 10.31 3.81 3.48
C GLN A 39 9.82 3.43 4.88
N LYS A 40 8.70 4.01 5.32
CA LYS A 40 8.07 3.70 6.61
C LYS A 40 7.68 2.22 6.74
N SER A 41 7.28 1.59 5.64
CA SER A 41 6.94 0.15 5.60
C SER A 41 8.10 -0.75 6.03
N VAL A 42 9.34 -0.30 5.82
CA VAL A 42 10.56 -0.99 6.28
C VAL A 42 11.03 -0.44 7.63
N TRP A 43 11.01 0.87 7.81
CA TRP A 43 11.57 1.52 8.99
C TRP A 43 10.91 1.09 10.30
N TYR A 44 9.58 0.91 10.30
CA TYR A 44 8.83 0.52 11.49
C TYR A 44 8.59 -0.99 11.61
N ALA A 45 9.11 -1.79 10.67
CA ALA A 45 8.95 -3.23 10.70
C ALA A 45 9.95 -3.87 11.66
N LEU A 46 9.49 -4.80 12.50
CA LEU A 46 10.35 -5.57 13.39
C LEU A 46 10.78 -6.89 12.75
N THR A 47 9.98 -7.40 11.80
CA THR A 47 10.22 -8.64 11.07
C THR A 47 10.11 -8.46 9.56
N LYS A 48 10.60 -9.46 8.81
CA LYS A 48 10.41 -9.50 7.35
C LYS A 48 8.93 -9.62 6.96
N ASP A 49 8.14 -10.30 7.77
CA ASP A 49 6.71 -10.46 7.55
C ASP A 49 5.97 -9.12 7.74
N ASP A 50 6.39 -8.30 8.71
CA ASP A 50 5.87 -6.94 8.89
C ASP A 50 6.15 -6.06 7.67
N VAL A 51 7.36 -6.13 7.09
CA VAL A 51 7.69 -5.40 5.85
C VAL A 51 6.73 -5.81 4.73
N ARG A 52 6.52 -7.11 4.56
CA ARG A 52 5.62 -7.66 3.54
C ARG A 52 4.17 -7.23 3.77
N ALA A 53 3.69 -7.30 5.01
CA ALA A 53 2.36 -6.88 5.40
C ALA A 53 2.13 -5.37 5.18
N ASN A 54 3.09 -4.53 5.56
CA ASN A 54 3.04 -3.09 5.37
C ASN A 54 3.00 -2.71 3.88
N ILE A 55 3.88 -3.30 3.06
CA ILE A 55 3.89 -3.05 1.61
C ILE A 55 2.59 -3.56 0.97
N ARG A 56 2.07 -4.71 1.41
CA ARG A 56 0.77 -5.23 0.94
C ARG A 56 -0.35 -4.26 1.26
N SER A 57 -0.48 -3.82 2.51
CA SER A 57 -1.52 -2.88 2.94
C SER A 57 -1.47 -1.59 2.12
N LEU A 58 -0.27 -1.02 1.93
CA LEU A 58 -0.05 0.16 1.11
C LEU A 58 -0.53 -0.03 -0.34
N LEU A 59 -0.14 -1.13 -0.99
CA LEU A 59 -0.49 -1.41 -2.38
C LEU A 59 -1.94 -1.82 -2.56
N TRP A 60 -2.53 -2.42 -1.54
CA TRP A 60 -3.95 -2.71 -1.51
C TRP A 60 -4.78 -1.43 -1.48
N GLY A 61 -4.40 -0.46 -0.63
CA GLY A 61 -5.00 0.88 -0.61
C GLY A 61 -4.87 1.61 -1.95
N VAL A 62 -3.70 1.49 -2.62
CA VAL A 62 -3.52 1.99 -4.00
C VAL A 62 -4.55 1.40 -4.97
N GLY A 63 -4.84 0.11 -4.83
CA GLY A 63 -5.84 -0.61 -5.62
C GLY A 63 -7.26 -0.12 -5.36
N ILE A 64 -7.66 -0.08 -4.08
CA ILE A 64 -8.97 0.39 -3.63
C ILE A 64 -9.25 1.82 -4.12
N LYS A 65 -8.27 2.71 -3.99
CA LYS A 65 -8.41 4.12 -4.40
C LYS A 65 -8.23 4.34 -5.91
N GLY A 66 -7.91 3.29 -6.68
CA GLY A 66 -7.77 3.37 -8.12
C GLY A 66 -6.63 4.28 -8.60
N TYR A 67 -5.52 4.41 -7.85
CA TYR A 67 -4.47 5.34 -8.25
C TYR A 67 -3.73 4.89 -9.53
N PRO A 68 -3.45 5.82 -10.48
CA PRO A 68 -2.84 5.47 -11.76
C PRO A 68 -1.47 4.80 -11.60
N LYS A 69 -1.24 3.71 -12.35
CA LYS A 69 0.04 2.96 -12.35
C LYS A 69 1.27 3.86 -12.53
N LYS A 70 1.17 4.89 -13.37
CA LYS A 70 2.25 5.86 -13.63
C LYS A 70 2.72 6.64 -12.39
N TRP A 71 1.91 6.70 -11.32
CA TRP A 71 2.26 7.43 -10.10
C TRP A 71 3.12 6.59 -9.15
N TRP A 72 2.73 5.33 -8.94
CA TRP A 72 3.30 4.50 -7.87
C TRP A 72 4.29 3.47 -8.39
N LEU A 73 4.09 2.91 -9.59
CA LEU A 73 4.89 1.78 -10.08
C LEU A 73 6.39 2.13 -10.22
N PRO A 74 6.80 3.27 -10.82
CA PRO A 74 8.22 3.61 -10.91
C PRO A 74 8.86 3.85 -9.53
N ARG A 75 8.09 4.39 -8.58
CA ARG A 75 8.55 4.65 -7.21
C ARG A 75 8.73 3.34 -6.43
N LEU A 76 7.78 2.41 -6.57
CA LEU A 76 7.85 1.07 -6.00
C LEU A 76 9.04 0.30 -6.55
N THR A 77 9.21 0.23 -7.88
CA THR A 77 10.35 -0.49 -8.48
C THR A 77 11.68 0.05 -7.95
N LYS A 78 11.87 1.37 -8.02
CA LYS A 78 13.09 2.02 -7.48
C LYS A 78 13.29 1.72 -6.00
N PHE A 79 12.22 1.67 -5.21
CA PHE A 79 12.30 1.35 -3.79
C PHE A 79 12.70 -0.10 -3.55
N LEU A 80 12.07 -1.07 -4.23
CA LEU A 80 12.38 -2.50 -4.09
C LEU A 80 13.84 -2.78 -4.47
N ASP A 81 14.34 -2.12 -5.52
CA ASP A 81 15.73 -2.25 -5.97
C ASP A 81 16.71 -1.68 -4.94
N LYS A 82 16.41 -0.51 -4.35
CA LYS A 82 17.33 0.18 -3.41
C LYS A 82 17.30 -0.36 -1.98
N SER A 83 16.16 -0.86 -1.52
CA SER A 83 15.96 -1.27 -0.11
C SER A 83 16.27 -2.74 0.14
N SER A 84 16.72 -3.50 -0.86
CA SER A 84 16.78 -4.97 -0.84
C SER A 84 15.44 -5.66 -0.53
N ALA A 85 14.33 -4.90 -0.47
CA ALA A 85 12.99 -5.44 -0.26
C ALA A 85 12.50 -6.29 -1.44
N SER A 86 13.18 -6.23 -2.60
CA SER A 86 12.98 -7.15 -3.72
C SER A 86 13.16 -8.62 -3.35
N ARG A 87 13.89 -8.94 -2.27
CA ARG A 87 14.02 -10.30 -1.71
C ARG A 87 12.80 -10.75 -0.91
N LEU A 88 11.95 -9.82 -0.48
CA LEU A 88 10.78 -10.06 0.37
C LEU A 88 9.46 -9.93 -0.41
N VAL A 89 9.44 -9.01 -1.38
CA VAL A 89 8.27 -8.70 -2.20
C VAL A 89 8.70 -8.60 -3.65
N THR A 90 8.16 -9.48 -4.48
CA THR A 90 8.34 -9.40 -5.93
C THR A 90 7.40 -8.36 -6.54
N LEU A 91 7.79 -7.81 -7.68
CA LEU A 91 6.93 -6.89 -8.42
C LEU A 91 5.62 -7.57 -8.88
N ARG A 92 5.64 -8.90 -9.08
CA ARG A 92 4.45 -9.68 -9.44
C ARG A 92 3.44 -9.71 -8.29
N GLU A 93 3.90 -9.99 -7.06
CA GLU A 93 3.05 -9.98 -5.87
C GLU A 93 2.49 -8.60 -5.59
N ALA A 94 3.34 -7.57 -5.68
CA ALA A 94 2.92 -6.18 -5.53
C ALA A 94 1.76 -5.82 -6.49
N LYS A 95 1.88 -6.17 -7.77
CA LYS A 95 0.81 -5.96 -8.76
C LYS A 95 -0.46 -6.76 -8.45
N ALA A 96 -0.32 -7.97 -7.89
CA ALA A 96 -1.45 -8.79 -7.49
C ALA A 96 -2.24 -8.15 -6.33
N TRP A 97 -1.57 -7.57 -5.33
CA TRP A 97 -2.25 -6.88 -4.23
C TRP A 97 -2.99 -5.61 -4.66
N VAL A 98 -2.45 -4.86 -5.62
CA VAL A 98 -3.20 -3.74 -6.23
C VAL A 98 -4.47 -4.24 -6.92
N LYS A 99 -4.38 -5.37 -7.64
CA LYS A 99 -5.54 -5.98 -8.30
C LYS A 99 -6.58 -6.45 -7.26
N GLU A 100 -6.14 -7.07 -6.17
CA GLU A 100 -6.98 -7.49 -5.05
C GLU A 100 -7.71 -6.31 -4.41
N GLY A 101 -7.04 -5.16 -4.27
CA GLY A 101 -7.66 -3.94 -3.76
C GLY A 101 -8.74 -3.42 -4.68
N LYS A 102 -8.44 -3.37 -5.99
CA LYS A 102 -9.42 -2.96 -7.01
C LYS A 102 -10.66 -3.85 -7.04
N SER A 103 -10.52 -5.15 -6.87
CA SER A 103 -11.67 -6.08 -6.86
C SER A 103 -12.55 -5.96 -5.61
N ARG A 104 -12.14 -5.21 -4.59
CA ARG A 104 -12.93 -4.97 -3.38
C ARG A 104 -13.58 -3.58 -3.35
N SER A 105 -13.18 -2.70 -4.26
CA SER A 105 -13.86 -1.42 -4.49
C SER A 105 -15.00 -1.51 -5.52
N GLU A 106 -15.10 -2.64 -6.22
CA GLU A 106 -16.17 -2.98 -7.18
C GLU A 106 -17.20 -3.88 -6.50
#